data_AF-A0A9D5A7B8-F1
#
_entry.id   AF-A0A9D5A7B8-F1
#
_cell.length_a   1.000
_cell.length_b   1.000
_cell.length_c   1.000
_cell.angle_alpha   90.00
_cell.angle_beta   90.00
_cell.angle_gamma   90.00
#
_symmetry.space_group_name_H-M   'P 1'
#
loop_
_entity.id
_entity.type
_entity.pdbx_description
1 polymer ?
#
loop_
_entity_poly.entity_id
_entity_poly.type
_entity_poly.pdbx_seq_one_letter_code
_entity_poly.pdbx_strand_id
1 'polypeptide(L)'
;MLPSCASIFKCGWCGAITDQNKKKRDEKCLGWRLLRDRCFLSAVLVFMFFVIFGGVWAMYPVVFSVSILWGIFHSIITTILSIATISFFSLAAFRCAGIPPNILWGSYPTVGKGDLENYTFCHYCLKPKSPRAHHCRSCGKCILDMDHHCPFIGNCVGAANHYSFICFLISAVLSTIYVSIMSAYTSLHIWPPSSYSLSRLKGITGRDLAWRLVNEIFIAFLRSALFLSARGLLLVYLFIASVSLQIGLSVLLWQQLSFIYQGKTFLSNLSSQADNDEEEKKDCQNLVRFFGFQHPVSRFLSNFRVTRKRHDT
;
A
#
# COMPACT_ATOMS: atom_id res chain seq x y z
N MET A 1 -18.61 0.40 45.96
CA MET A 1 -18.24 1.36 44.89
C MET A 1 -16.86 1.89 45.22
N LEU A 2 -15.82 1.50 44.47
CA LEU A 2 -14.45 1.96 44.74
C LEU A 2 -14.19 3.30 44.02
N PRO A 3 -13.43 4.23 44.61
CA PRO A 3 -13.27 5.60 44.10
C PRO A 3 -12.51 5.62 42.77
N SER A 4 -12.88 6.55 41.89
CA SER A 4 -12.35 6.75 40.53
C SER A 4 -10.92 7.30 40.46
N CYS A 5 -10.17 7.26 41.57
CA CYS A 5 -8.84 7.88 41.67
C CYS A 5 -7.88 7.05 42.54
N ALA A 6 -7.61 5.79 42.17
CA ALA A 6 -6.55 5.00 42.80
C ALA A 6 -5.23 5.17 42.03
N SER A 7 -4.21 5.72 42.71
CA SER A 7 -2.84 5.79 42.22
C SER A 7 -2.21 4.40 42.14
N ILE A 8 -1.69 4.03 40.97
CA ILE A 8 -0.60 3.07 40.73
C ILE A 8 -0.44 2.02 41.85
N PHE A 9 -1.13 0.88 41.75
CA PHE A 9 -0.97 -0.17 42.75
C PHE A 9 0.23 -1.05 42.37
N LYS A 10 1.30 -1.02 43.17
CA LYS A 10 2.46 -1.90 43.01
C LYS A 10 2.28 -3.13 43.92
N CYS A 11 2.06 -4.29 43.32
CA CYS A 11 2.01 -5.58 43.98
C CYS A 11 3.31 -5.80 44.76
N GLY A 12 3.26 -5.81 46.09
CA GLY A 12 4.45 -6.02 46.95
C GLY A 12 5.09 -7.39 46.81
N TRP A 13 4.34 -8.39 46.33
CA TRP A 13 4.81 -9.77 46.14
C TRP A 13 5.44 -10.05 44.78
N CYS A 14 4.98 -9.35 43.74
CA CYS A 14 5.32 -9.65 42.35
C CYS A 14 5.89 -8.43 41.59
N GLY A 15 5.94 -7.27 42.23
CA GLY A 15 6.36 -6.00 41.63
C GLY A 15 5.41 -5.44 40.58
N ALA A 16 4.31 -6.13 40.24
CA ALA A 16 3.38 -5.74 39.19
C ALA A 16 2.69 -4.40 39.52
N ILE A 17 2.87 -3.42 38.63
CA ILE A 17 2.24 -2.11 38.74
C ILE A 17 0.94 -2.12 37.92
N THR A 18 -0.21 -1.93 38.57
CA THR A 18 -1.47 -1.69 37.88
C THR A 18 -1.69 -0.18 37.73
N ASP A 19 -1.51 0.33 36.52
CA ASP A 19 -1.83 1.72 36.17
C ASP A 19 -3.12 1.75 35.32
N GLN A 20 -4.25 1.87 36.01
CA GLN A 20 -5.58 1.97 35.42
C GLN A 20 -5.72 3.22 34.51
N ASN A 21 -5.03 4.33 34.86
CA ASN A 21 -5.07 5.57 34.09
C ASN A 21 -4.31 5.44 32.77
N LYS A 22 -3.19 4.72 32.75
CA LYS A 22 -2.45 4.40 31.53
C LYS A 22 -3.30 3.59 30.55
N LYS A 23 -4.00 2.55 31.02
CA LYS A 23 -4.92 1.76 30.19
C LYS A 23 -6.04 2.60 29.57
N LYS A 24 -6.70 3.45 30.37
CA LYS A 24 -7.78 4.36 29.91
C LYS A 24 -7.27 5.41 28.90
N ARG A 25 -6.05 5.92 29.08
CA ARG A 25 -5.39 6.85 28.14
C ARG A 25 -5.04 6.16 26.83
N ASP A 26 -4.54 4.93 26.88
CA ASP A 26 -4.21 4.13 25.70
C ASP A 26 -5.45 3.77 24.89
N GLU A 27 -6.57 3.42 25.53
CA GLU A 27 -7.86 3.16 24.88
C GLU A 27 -8.43 4.39 24.18
N LYS A 28 -8.41 5.56 24.83
CA LYS A 28 -8.81 6.83 24.18
C LYS A 28 -7.92 7.14 22.99
N CYS A 29 -6.60 7.02 23.15
CA CYS A 29 -5.64 7.30 22.09
C CYS A 29 -5.78 6.30 20.92
N LEU A 30 -6.12 5.04 21.20
CA LEU A 30 -6.45 4.03 20.21
C LEU A 30 -7.68 4.43 19.39
N GLY A 31 -8.77 4.88 20.05
CA GLY A 31 -9.97 5.36 19.37
C GLY A 31 -9.68 6.51 18.39
N TRP A 32 -8.88 7.49 18.81
CA TRP A 32 -8.45 8.60 17.95
C TRP A 32 -7.59 8.15 16.76
N ARG A 33 -6.66 7.21 16.97
CA ARG A 33 -5.85 6.65 15.88
C ARG A 33 -6.73 5.91 14.86
N LEU A 34 -7.66 5.08 15.32
CA LEU A 34 -8.60 4.36 14.46
C LEU A 34 -9.51 5.30 13.68
N LEU A 35 -10.04 6.36 14.32
CA LEU A 35 -10.86 7.35 13.64
C LEU A 35 -10.06 8.08 12.56
N ARG A 36 -8.87 8.57 12.90
CA ARG A 36 -7.97 9.23 11.96
C ARG A 36 -7.69 8.34 10.76
N ASP A 37 -7.31 7.09 11.00
CA ASP A 37 -6.96 6.13 9.95
C ASP A 37 -8.17 5.79 9.06
N ARG A 38 -9.39 5.73 9.62
CA ARG A 38 -10.63 5.59 8.83
C ARG A 38 -10.95 6.83 8.00
N CYS A 39 -10.73 8.03 8.53
CA CYS A 39 -10.87 9.27 7.78
C CYS A 39 -9.88 9.33 6.60
N PHE A 40 -8.61 8.95 6.82
CA PHE A 40 -7.61 8.85 5.75
C PHE A 40 -8.03 7.84 4.69
N LEU A 41 -8.45 6.63 5.09
CA LEU A 41 -8.95 5.61 4.16
C LEU A 41 -10.12 6.13 3.32
N SER A 42 -11.10 6.79 3.96
CA SER A 42 -12.24 7.36 3.25
C SER A 42 -11.81 8.46 2.27
N ALA A 43 -10.88 9.33 2.67
CA ALA A 43 -10.35 10.38 1.81
C ALA A 43 -9.61 9.79 0.60
N VAL A 44 -8.80 8.75 0.80
CA VAL A 44 -8.09 8.05 -0.28
C VAL A 44 -9.08 7.41 -1.25
N LEU A 45 -10.12 6.72 -0.77
CA LEU A 45 -11.15 6.13 -1.64
C LEU A 45 -11.89 7.18 -2.46
N VAL A 46 -12.32 8.28 -1.83
CA VAL A 46 -12.97 9.40 -2.53
C VAL A 46 -12.05 9.99 -3.58
N PHE A 47 -10.76 10.19 -3.24
CA PHE A 47 -9.76 10.69 -4.18
C PHE A 47 -9.55 9.74 -5.36
N MET A 48 -9.48 8.42 -5.11
CA MET A 48 -9.38 7.42 -6.19
C MET A 48 -10.56 7.48 -7.14
N PHE A 49 -11.79 7.52 -6.63
CA PHE A 49 -12.99 7.67 -7.47
C PHE A 49 -12.98 9.00 -8.24
N PHE A 50 -12.62 10.10 -7.58
CA PHE A 50 -12.52 11.41 -8.22
C PHE A 50 -11.52 11.40 -9.39
N VAL A 51 -10.34 10.82 -9.21
CA VAL A 51 -9.34 10.71 -10.29
C VAL A 51 -9.83 9.81 -11.42
N ILE A 52 -10.49 8.69 -11.12
CA ILE A 52 -11.03 7.76 -12.13
C ILE A 52 -12.12 8.46 -12.96
N PHE A 53 -13.14 9.02 -12.32
CA PHE A 53 -14.24 9.68 -13.02
C PHE A 53 -13.79 10.96 -13.73
N GLY A 54 -12.93 11.75 -13.08
CA GLY A 54 -12.33 12.95 -13.68
C GLY A 54 -11.46 12.62 -14.89
N GLY A 55 -10.66 11.57 -14.81
CA GLY A 55 -9.83 11.09 -15.91
C GLY A 55 -10.65 10.57 -17.10
N VAL A 56 -11.69 9.77 -16.83
CA VAL A 56 -12.64 9.31 -17.87
C VAL A 56 -13.31 10.50 -18.55
N TRP A 57 -13.84 11.44 -17.76
CA TRP A 57 -14.43 12.68 -18.29
C TRP A 57 -13.44 13.45 -19.16
N ALA A 58 -12.19 13.62 -18.70
CA ALA A 58 -11.15 14.40 -19.37
C ALA A 58 -10.50 13.73 -20.59
N MET A 59 -10.49 12.40 -20.69
CA MET A 59 -9.84 11.70 -21.80
C MET A 59 -10.85 11.25 -22.87
N TYR A 60 -12.02 10.73 -22.49
CA TYR A 60 -12.80 9.87 -23.37
C TYR A 60 -13.45 10.59 -24.55
N PRO A 61 -14.07 11.77 -24.38
CA PRO A 61 -14.54 12.57 -25.53
C PRO A 61 -13.49 12.75 -26.65
N VAL A 62 -12.20 12.84 -26.31
CA VAL A 62 -11.11 12.96 -27.30
C VAL A 62 -10.82 11.61 -27.93
N VAL A 63 -10.68 10.56 -27.13
CA VAL A 63 -10.39 9.21 -27.62
C VAL A 63 -11.49 8.72 -28.58
N PHE A 64 -12.76 8.94 -28.23
CA PHE A 64 -13.90 8.60 -29.07
C PHE A 64 -14.02 9.47 -30.32
N SER A 65 -13.50 10.71 -30.29
CA SER A 65 -13.44 11.56 -31.49
C SER A 65 -12.44 11.05 -32.54
N VAL A 66 -11.42 10.28 -32.11
CA VAL A 66 -10.44 9.67 -33.02
C VAL A 66 -11.02 8.41 -33.66
N SER A 67 -11.56 7.49 -32.87
CA SER A 67 -12.19 6.26 -33.36
C SER A 67 -13.05 5.62 -32.27
N ILE A 68 -14.22 5.11 -32.67
CA ILE A 68 -15.13 4.39 -31.76
C ILE A 68 -14.51 3.09 -31.26
N LEU A 69 -13.86 2.32 -32.14
CA LEU A 69 -13.19 1.06 -31.76
C LEU A 69 -12.08 1.31 -30.74
N TRP A 70 -11.30 2.37 -30.96
CA TRP A 70 -10.25 2.78 -30.04
C TRP A 70 -10.82 3.24 -28.69
N GLY A 71 -11.90 4.02 -28.72
CA GLY A 71 -12.67 4.40 -27.53
C GLY A 71 -13.11 3.20 -26.70
N ILE A 72 -13.74 2.19 -27.34
CA ILE A 72 -14.20 0.97 -26.66
C ILE A 72 -13.01 0.19 -26.07
N PHE A 73 -11.93 0.02 -26.83
CA PHE A 73 -10.72 -0.67 -26.36
C PHE A 73 -10.14 -0.04 -25.08
N HIS A 74 -9.95 1.29 -25.09
CA HIS A 74 -9.45 2.00 -23.92
C HIS A 74 -10.44 2.01 -22.75
N SER A 75 -11.75 2.01 -23.03
CA SER A 75 -12.83 1.83 -22.04
C SER A 75 -12.70 0.54 -21.25
N ILE A 76 -12.46 -0.57 -21.96
CA ILE A 76 -12.30 -1.89 -21.35
C ILE A 76 -11.05 -1.91 -20.47
N ILE A 77 -9.91 -1.43 -20.97
CA ILE A 77 -8.65 -1.40 -20.21
C ILE A 77 -8.80 -0.56 -18.94
N THR A 78 -9.36 0.64 -19.05
CA THR A 78 -9.55 1.54 -17.90
C THR A 78 -10.46 0.91 -16.85
N THR A 79 -11.52 0.23 -17.29
CA THR A 79 -12.43 -0.48 -16.38
C THR A 79 -11.72 -1.62 -15.65
N ILE A 80 -10.95 -2.45 -16.36
CA ILE A 80 -10.18 -3.55 -15.77
C ILE A 80 -9.17 -3.03 -14.75
N LEU A 81 -8.37 -2.02 -15.11
CA LEU A 81 -7.36 -1.43 -14.23
C LEU A 81 -7.99 -0.78 -12.99
N SER A 82 -9.12 -0.09 -13.17
CA SER A 82 -9.85 0.55 -12.06
C SER A 82 -10.42 -0.49 -11.10
N ILE A 83 -11.08 -1.54 -11.62
CA ILE A 83 -11.63 -2.63 -10.81
C ILE A 83 -10.50 -3.35 -10.07
N ALA A 84 -9.41 -3.70 -10.75
CA ALA A 84 -8.27 -4.37 -10.13
C ALA A 84 -7.68 -3.53 -8.99
N THR A 85 -7.40 -2.25 -9.24
CA THR A 85 -6.79 -1.35 -8.24
C THR A 85 -7.69 -1.15 -7.03
N ILE A 86 -8.99 -0.88 -7.24
CA ILE A 86 -9.96 -0.70 -6.14
C ILE A 86 -10.14 -2.00 -5.36
N SER A 87 -10.21 -3.15 -6.04
CA SER A 87 -10.40 -4.45 -5.39
C SER A 87 -9.20 -4.82 -4.53
N PHE A 88 -7.97 -4.72 -5.06
CA PHE A 88 -6.78 -5.04 -4.28
C PHE A 88 -6.55 -4.04 -3.14
N PHE A 89 -6.82 -2.75 -3.35
CA PHE A 89 -6.80 -1.75 -2.28
C PHE A 89 -7.79 -2.13 -1.17
N SER A 90 -9.02 -2.47 -1.54
CA SER A 90 -10.07 -2.88 -0.58
C SER A 90 -9.69 -4.15 0.17
N LEU A 91 -9.11 -5.14 -0.52
CA LEU A 91 -8.63 -6.36 0.11
C LEU A 91 -7.48 -6.06 1.10
N ALA A 92 -6.55 -5.18 0.75
CA ALA A 92 -5.48 -4.76 1.65
C ALA A 92 -6.02 -4.00 2.88
N ALA A 93 -6.97 -3.08 2.66
CA ALA A 93 -7.56 -2.24 3.70
C ALA A 93 -8.46 -3.02 4.66
N PHE A 94 -9.33 -3.88 4.15
CA PHE A 94 -10.41 -4.48 4.95
C PHE A 94 -10.15 -5.93 5.38
N ARG A 95 -9.21 -6.66 4.75
CA ARG A 95 -8.83 -7.98 5.28
C ARG A 95 -8.10 -7.85 6.61
N CYS A 96 -8.28 -8.85 7.46
CA CYS A 96 -7.49 -8.98 8.67
C CYS A 96 -6.01 -9.09 8.28
N ALA A 97 -5.14 -8.29 8.90
CA ALA A 97 -3.69 -8.31 8.63
C ALA A 97 -2.97 -9.56 9.17
N GLY A 98 -3.68 -10.47 9.85
CA GLY A 98 -3.12 -11.68 10.47
C GLY A 98 -3.07 -11.56 11.99
N ILE A 99 -4.23 -11.70 12.64
CA ILE A 99 -4.27 -11.79 14.11
C ILE A 99 -3.72 -13.17 14.49
N PRO A 100 -2.73 -13.27 15.39
CA PRO A 100 -2.24 -14.56 15.84
C PRO A 100 -3.40 -15.35 16.49
N PRO A 101 -3.48 -16.67 16.26
CA PRO A 101 -4.59 -17.49 16.72
C PRO A 101 -4.82 -17.28 18.23
N ASN A 102 -6.08 -17.13 18.61
CA ASN A 102 -6.45 -17.00 20.01
C ASN A 102 -6.48 -18.41 20.62
N ILE A 103 -5.33 -18.86 21.12
CA ILE A 103 -5.23 -20.15 21.81
C ILE A 103 -5.72 -19.92 23.24
N LEU A 104 -6.74 -20.69 23.65
CA LEU A 104 -7.26 -20.63 25.00
C LEU A 104 -6.17 -21.06 25.99
N TRP A 105 -6.02 -20.32 27.08
CA TRP A 105 -5.04 -20.67 28.11
C TRP A 105 -5.34 -22.07 28.66
N GLY A 106 -4.36 -22.98 28.59
CA GLY A 106 -4.52 -24.38 28.99
C GLY A 106 -5.04 -25.34 27.90
N SER A 107 -5.40 -24.85 26.71
CA SER A 107 -5.76 -25.70 25.56
C SER A 107 -4.58 -25.95 24.60
N TYR A 108 -3.36 -25.65 25.03
CA TYR A 108 -2.17 -25.92 24.22
C TYR A 108 -2.01 -27.43 24.08
N PRO A 109 -1.84 -27.98 22.86
CA PRO A 109 -1.30 -29.33 22.75
C PRO A 109 0.02 -29.39 23.51
N THR A 110 0.39 -30.55 24.06
CA THR A 110 1.68 -30.73 24.74
C THR A 110 2.78 -30.16 23.86
N VAL A 111 3.36 -29.05 24.30
CA VAL A 111 4.34 -28.29 23.54
C VAL A 111 5.63 -29.09 23.61
N GLY A 112 6.13 -29.57 22.47
CA GLY A 112 7.37 -30.29 22.38
C GLY A 112 8.54 -29.44 22.86
N LYS A 113 9.63 -30.08 23.26
CA LYS A 113 10.87 -29.38 23.61
C LYS A 113 11.38 -28.61 22.38
N GLY A 114 11.36 -27.28 22.43
CA GLY A 114 11.75 -26.39 21.32
C GLY A 114 10.59 -25.69 20.59
N ASP A 115 9.34 -26.10 20.79
CA ASP A 115 8.20 -25.54 20.03
C ASP A 115 7.84 -24.08 20.39
N LEU A 116 8.34 -23.58 21.53
CA LEU A 116 8.23 -22.19 21.98
C LEU A 116 9.55 -21.41 21.84
N GLU A 117 10.55 -21.99 21.19
CA GLU A 117 11.81 -21.32 20.93
C GLU A 117 11.54 -20.04 20.12
N ASN A 118 12.15 -18.92 20.54
CA ASN A 118 11.96 -17.58 19.97
C ASN A 118 10.56 -16.94 20.14
N TYR A 119 9.65 -17.54 20.92
CA TYR A 119 8.45 -16.83 21.36
C TYR A 119 8.83 -15.74 22.37
N THR A 120 8.20 -14.59 22.22
CA THR A 120 8.35 -13.46 23.16
C THR A 120 7.00 -13.13 23.78
N PHE A 121 6.95 -12.24 24.77
CA PHE A 121 5.69 -11.87 25.41
C PHE A 121 5.25 -10.45 25.01
N CYS A 122 3.98 -10.28 24.68
CA CYS A 122 3.43 -8.94 24.44
C CYS A 122 2.80 -8.38 25.72
N HIS A 123 3.42 -7.37 26.31
CA HIS A 123 2.89 -6.72 27.53
C HIS A 123 1.58 -5.95 27.33
N TYR A 124 1.27 -5.53 26.09
CA TYR A 124 0.01 -4.83 25.78
C TYR A 124 -1.17 -5.79 25.61
N CYS A 125 -0.94 -6.92 24.92
CA CYS A 125 -1.98 -7.92 24.68
C CYS A 125 -2.02 -9.02 25.75
N LEU A 126 -1.05 -9.04 26.68
CA LEU A 126 -0.90 -10.03 27.74
C LEU A 126 -0.94 -11.48 27.23
N LYS A 127 -0.26 -11.73 26.10
CA LYS A 127 -0.20 -13.05 25.47
C LYS A 127 1.16 -13.35 24.85
N PRO A 128 1.53 -14.64 24.69
CA PRO A 128 2.67 -15.03 23.90
C PRO A 128 2.57 -14.49 22.47
N LYS A 129 3.71 -14.06 21.95
CA LYS A 129 3.91 -13.47 20.64
C LYS A 129 4.82 -14.42 19.87
N SER A 130 4.27 -15.01 18.80
CA SER A 130 5.04 -15.87 17.91
C SER A 130 6.24 -15.14 17.31
N PRO A 131 7.26 -15.86 16.81
CA PRO A 131 8.32 -15.27 16.01
C PRO A 131 7.73 -14.40 14.90
N ARG A 132 8.40 -13.28 14.57
CA ARG A 132 8.01 -12.29 13.55
C ARG A 132 6.68 -11.57 13.79
N ALA A 133 5.97 -11.83 14.90
CA ALA A 133 4.80 -11.04 15.27
C ALA A 133 5.19 -9.78 16.05
N HIS A 134 4.48 -8.67 15.80
CA HIS A 134 4.71 -7.38 16.45
C HIS A 134 3.39 -6.74 16.89
N HIS A 135 3.41 -6.00 18.01
CA HIS A 135 2.24 -5.26 18.50
C HIS A 135 2.12 -3.92 17.79
N CYS A 136 1.03 -3.70 17.05
CA CYS A 136 0.74 -2.40 16.47
C CYS A 136 -0.13 -1.58 17.43
N ARG A 137 0.41 -0.44 17.91
CA ARG A 137 -0.32 0.49 18.81
C ARG A 137 -1.50 1.18 18.12
N SER A 138 -1.44 1.36 16.80
CA SER A 138 -2.54 1.94 16.01
C SER A 138 -3.70 0.97 15.85
N CYS A 139 -3.41 -0.32 15.64
CA CYS A 139 -4.43 -1.37 15.54
C CYS A 139 -4.84 -1.99 16.89
N GLY A 140 -4.06 -1.74 17.96
CA GLY A 140 -4.31 -2.25 19.31
C GLY A 140 -4.15 -3.78 19.44
N LYS A 141 -3.43 -4.42 18.52
CA LYS A 141 -3.31 -5.89 18.46
C LYS A 141 -1.96 -6.33 17.90
N CYS A 142 -1.54 -7.54 18.27
CA CYS A 142 -0.41 -8.20 17.62
C CYS A 142 -0.78 -8.65 16.21
N ILE A 143 0.13 -8.44 15.26
CA ILE A 143 0.01 -8.82 13.86
C ILE A 143 1.12 -9.83 13.54
N LEU A 144 0.76 -10.94 12.92
CA LEU A 144 1.68 -11.98 12.44
C LEU A 144 2.38 -11.51 11.16
N ASP A 145 3.69 -11.77 11.05
CA ASP A 145 4.57 -11.26 9.98
C ASP A 145 4.28 -9.78 9.66
N MET A 146 4.23 -8.97 10.72
CA MET A 146 3.90 -7.56 10.58
C MET A 146 4.96 -6.86 9.73
N ASP A 147 4.56 -6.28 8.61
CA ASP A 147 5.44 -5.44 7.81
C ASP A 147 5.42 -4.01 8.35
N HIS A 148 4.25 -3.37 8.29
CA HIS A 148 4.07 -2.02 8.80
C HIS A 148 2.60 -1.70 9.09
N HIS A 149 2.35 -0.58 9.78
CA HIS A 149 1.02 0.03 9.85
C HIS A 149 0.92 1.09 8.75
N CYS A 150 -0.05 0.96 7.86
CA CYS A 150 -0.23 1.89 6.75
C CYS A 150 -1.49 2.73 6.98
N PRO A 151 -1.35 4.05 7.27
CA PRO A 151 -2.49 4.93 7.44
C PRO A 151 -3.35 5.07 6.18
N PHE A 152 -2.76 4.94 4.98
CA PHE A 152 -3.46 5.09 3.70
C PHE A 152 -4.49 3.99 3.43
N ILE A 153 -4.23 2.77 3.89
CA ILE A 153 -5.20 1.67 3.85
C ILE A 153 -5.99 1.53 5.16
N GLY A 154 -5.69 2.37 6.16
CA GLY A 154 -6.30 2.34 7.49
C GLY A 154 -6.08 1.03 8.26
N ASN A 155 -5.02 0.27 7.95
CA ASN A 155 -4.81 -1.08 8.48
C ASN A 155 -3.30 -1.43 8.51
N CYS A 156 -2.96 -2.48 9.25
CA CYS A 156 -1.64 -3.10 9.15
C CYS A 156 -1.51 -3.90 7.85
N VAL A 157 -0.28 -3.98 7.36
CA VAL A 157 0.15 -4.98 6.38
C VAL A 157 0.85 -6.10 7.15
N GLY A 158 0.35 -7.32 7.01
CA GLY A 158 0.89 -8.50 7.67
C GLY A 158 0.52 -9.79 6.93
N ALA A 159 0.78 -10.94 7.54
CA ALA A 159 0.73 -12.27 6.89
C ALA A 159 -0.50 -12.51 5.98
N ALA A 160 -1.70 -12.05 6.41
CA ALA A 160 -2.96 -12.39 5.74
C ALA A 160 -3.42 -11.37 4.67
N ASN A 161 -2.80 -10.19 4.58
CA ASN A 161 -3.13 -9.18 3.57
C ASN A 161 -1.92 -8.61 2.82
N HIS A 162 -0.69 -9.05 3.13
CA HIS A 162 0.53 -8.60 2.46
C HIS A 162 0.47 -8.84 0.95
N TYR A 163 0.01 -10.02 0.51
CA TYR A 163 -0.19 -10.30 -0.91
C TYR A 163 -1.11 -9.28 -1.59
N SER A 164 -2.28 -8.99 -0.98
CA SER A 164 -3.22 -8.00 -1.52
C SER A 164 -2.62 -6.60 -1.59
N PHE A 165 -1.78 -6.23 -0.62
CA PHE A 165 -1.06 -4.95 -0.63
C PHE A 165 -0.06 -4.86 -1.79
N ILE A 166 0.71 -5.92 -2.07
CA ILE A 166 1.63 -5.95 -3.21
C ILE A 166 0.88 -5.92 -4.54
N CYS A 167 -0.20 -6.67 -4.69
CA CYS A 167 -1.06 -6.61 -5.89
C CYS A 167 -1.68 -5.22 -6.09
N PHE A 168 -2.04 -4.54 -5.00
CA PHE A 168 -2.48 -3.14 -5.05
C PHE A 168 -1.37 -2.23 -5.60
N LEU A 169 -0.15 -2.33 -5.08
CA LEU A 169 0.97 -1.51 -5.58
C LEU A 169 1.24 -1.76 -7.07
N ILE A 170 1.25 -3.03 -7.51
CA ILE A 170 1.44 -3.40 -8.92
C ILE A 170 0.31 -2.80 -9.79
N SER A 171 -0.95 -3.01 -9.42
CA SER A 171 -2.10 -2.48 -10.18
C SER A 171 -2.13 -0.96 -10.21
N ALA A 172 -1.73 -0.29 -9.12
CA ALA A 172 -1.62 1.17 -9.07
C ALA A 172 -0.48 1.70 -9.96
N VAL A 173 0.69 1.04 -9.99
CA VAL A 173 1.79 1.39 -10.91
C VAL A 173 1.34 1.22 -12.37
N LEU A 174 0.71 0.10 -12.72
CA LEU A 174 0.18 -0.11 -14.07
C LEU A 174 -0.88 0.93 -14.46
N SER A 175 -1.78 1.25 -13.53
CA SER A 175 -2.82 2.27 -13.74
C SER A 175 -2.22 3.67 -13.95
N THR A 176 -1.22 4.05 -13.15
CA THR A 176 -0.56 5.36 -13.29
C THR A 176 0.27 5.46 -14.58
N ILE A 177 0.96 4.39 -15.00
CA ILE A 177 1.61 4.33 -16.33
C ILE A 177 0.59 4.56 -17.44
N TYR A 178 -0.54 3.85 -17.39
CA TYR A 178 -1.59 3.96 -18.40
C TYR A 178 -2.17 5.38 -18.44
N VAL A 179 -2.48 5.98 -17.28
CA VAL A 179 -2.97 7.36 -17.19
C VAL A 179 -1.93 8.34 -17.71
N SER A 180 -0.64 8.18 -17.42
CA SER A 180 0.43 9.04 -17.95
C SER A 180 0.49 8.99 -19.48
N ILE A 181 0.41 7.81 -20.08
CA ILE A 181 0.42 7.65 -21.54
C ILE A 181 -0.83 8.28 -22.17
N MET A 182 -2.01 7.97 -21.64
CA MET A 182 -3.28 8.46 -22.19
C MET A 182 -3.47 9.96 -22.00
N SER A 183 -3.03 10.53 -20.88
CA SER A 183 -3.05 11.98 -20.64
C SER A 183 -2.11 12.71 -21.57
N ALA A 184 -0.90 12.20 -21.80
CA ALA A 184 0.02 12.77 -22.79
C ALA A 184 -0.57 12.70 -24.20
N TYR A 185 -1.06 11.53 -24.63
CA TYR A 185 -1.68 11.34 -25.94
C TYR A 185 -2.86 12.30 -26.18
N THR A 186 -3.81 12.35 -25.25
CA THR A 186 -4.98 13.23 -25.37
C THR A 186 -4.64 14.71 -25.27
N SER A 187 -3.64 15.08 -24.47
CA SER A 187 -3.14 16.47 -24.40
C SER A 187 -2.55 16.91 -25.74
N LEU A 188 -1.76 16.05 -26.40
CA LEU A 188 -1.19 16.34 -27.72
C LEU A 188 -2.26 16.54 -28.80
N HIS A 189 -3.38 15.81 -28.71
CA HIS A 189 -4.51 15.97 -29.65
C HIS A 189 -5.33 17.25 -29.45
N ILE A 190 -5.39 17.79 -28.23
CA ILE A 190 -6.12 19.03 -27.94
C ILE A 190 -5.20 20.26 -27.98
N TRP A 191 -3.87 20.07 -28.05
CA TRP A 191 -2.92 21.16 -27.92
C TRP A 191 -3.15 22.24 -28.99
N PRO A 192 -3.31 23.53 -28.61
CA PRO A 192 -3.52 24.61 -29.57
C PRO A 192 -2.32 24.76 -30.51
N PRO A 193 -2.55 25.09 -31.79
CA PRO A 193 -1.46 25.27 -32.75
C PRO A 193 -0.48 26.36 -32.27
N SER A 194 0.80 26.04 -32.27
CA SER A 194 1.87 27.00 -31.93
C SER A 194 2.22 27.85 -33.14
N SER A 195 2.01 29.17 -33.07
CA SER A 195 2.50 30.11 -34.07
C SER A 195 3.96 30.48 -33.77
N TYR A 196 4.87 30.16 -34.70
CA TYR A 196 6.28 30.53 -34.62
C TYR A 196 6.56 31.76 -35.49
N SER A 197 7.26 32.75 -34.94
CA SER A 197 7.65 33.95 -35.68
C SER A 197 9.00 33.72 -36.38
N LEU A 198 9.00 33.03 -37.53
CA LEU A 198 10.23 32.74 -38.30
C LEU A 198 10.99 34.01 -38.72
N SER A 199 10.28 35.15 -38.81
CA SER A 199 10.83 36.48 -39.06
C SER A 199 11.90 36.93 -38.04
N ARG A 200 11.88 36.38 -36.81
CA ARG A 200 12.81 36.72 -35.72
C ARG A 200 14.16 35.97 -35.80
N LEU A 201 14.28 35.02 -36.73
CA LEU A 201 15.45 34.14 -36.92
C LEU A 201 16.32 34.51 -38.13
N LYS A 202 15.95 35.56 -38.87
CA LYS A 202 16.65 35.97 -40.09
C LYS A 202 17.98 36.66 -39.75
N GLY A 203 19.11 36.11 -40.22
CA GLY A 203 20.43 36.77 -40.21
C GLY A 203 21.41 36.36 -39.11
N ILE A 204 21.20 35.23 -38.42
CA ILE A 204 22.05 34.78 -37.29
C ILE A 204 22.61 33.38 -37.57
N THR A 205 23.92 33.19 -37.39
CA THR A 205 24.64 31.92 -37.64
C THR A 205 25.28 31.36 -36.36
N GLY A 206 25.35 30.02 -36.25
CA GLY A 206 26.13 29.32 -35.22
C GLY A 206 25.36 28.85 -33.98
N ARG A 207 26.07 28.67 -32.85
CA ARG A 207 25.57 28.16 -31.56
C ARG A 207 24.43 29.02 -30.97
N ASP A 208 24.44 30.31 -31.27
CA ASP A 208 23.39 31.26 -30.85
C ASP A 208 22.06 31.07 -31.58
N LEU A 209 22.08 30.51 -32.80
CA LEU A 209 20.86 30.17 -33.54
C LEU A 209 20.12 29.01 -32.87
N ALA A 210 20.84 27.97 -32.45
CA ALA A 210 20.25 26.81 -31.79
C ALA A 210 19.60 27.17 -30.45
N TRP A 211 20.29 27.95 -29.61
CA TRP A 211 19.73 28.41 -28.32
C TRP A 211 18.50 29.31 -28.51
N ARG A 212 18.54 30.22 -29.50
CA ARG A 212 17.39 31.09 -29.81
C ARG A 212 16.21 30.32 -30.41
N LEU A 213 16.45 29.32 -31.25
CA LEU A 213 15.41 28.43 -31.77
C LEU A 213 14.71 27.67 -30.65
N VAL A 214 15.47 27.06 -29.73
CA VAL A 214 14.92 26.37 -28.56
C VAL A 214 14.10 27.32 -27.70
N ASN A 215 14.59 28.53 -27.43
CA ASN A 215 13.86 29.53 -26.65
C ASN A 215 12.58 30.00 -27.34
N GLU A 216 12.58 30.24 -28.66
CA GLU A 216 11.38 30.64 -29.38
C GLU A 216 10.34 29.51 -29.43
N ILE A 217 10.77 28.25 -29.63
CA ILE A 217 9.90 27.07 -29.54
C ILE A 217 9.30 26.97 -28.13
N PHE A 218 10.12 27.15 -27.10
CA PHE A 218 9.67 27.10 -25.70
C PHE A 218 8.68 28.22 -25.38
N ILE A 219 8.95 29.46 -25.80
CA ILE A 219 8.06 30.60 -25.62
C ILE A 219 6.75 30.41 -26.40
N ALA A 220 6.80 29.91 -27.63
CA ALA A 220 5.60 29.60 -28.43
C ALA A 220 4.76 28.47 -27.80
N PHE A 221 5.41 27.47 -27.20
CA PHE A 221 4.76 26.42 -26.44
C PHE A 221 4.08 26.98 -25.17
N LEU A 222 4.77 27.81 -24.39
CA LEU A 222 4.19 28.45 -23.20
C LEU A 222 3.00 29.37 -23.54
N ARG A 223 3.09 30.11 -24.66
CA ARG A 223 1.99 30.96 -25.13
C ARG A 223 0.79 30.15 -25.59
N SER A 224 0.99 29.05 -26.32
CA SER A 224 -0.11 28.16 -26.73
C SER A 224 -0.77 27.48 -25.53
N ALA A 225 -0.01 27.20 -24.46
CA ALA A 225 -0.56 26.68 -23.21
C ALA A 225 -1.56 27.62 -22.52
N LEU A 226 -1.48 28.94 -22.73
CA LEU A 226 -2.47 29.90 -22.17
C LEU A 226 -3.85 29.76 -22.81
N PHE A 227 -3.93 29.17 -24.00
CA PHE A 227 -5.19 28.94 -24.73
C PHE A 227 -5.75 27.53 -24.51
N LEU A 228 -5.18 26.75 -23.56
CA LEU A 228 -5.72 25.44 -23.23
C LEU A 228 -7.14 25.57 -22.64
N SER A 229 -8.05 24.75 -23.14
CA SER A 229 -9.35 24.56 -22.50
C SER A 229 -9.19 24.02 -21.07
N ALA A 230 -10.21 24.19 -20.22
CA ALA A 230 -10.21 23.62 -18.87
C ALA A 230 -9.93 22.10 -18.87
N ARG A 231 -10.40 21.40 -19.90
CA ARG A 231 -10.11 19.99 -20.15
C ARG A 231 -8.62 19.74 -20.42
N GLY A 232 -8.00 20.56 -21.27
CA GLY A 232 -6.57 20.49 -21.54
C GLY A 232 -5.74 20.73 -20.28
N LEU A 233 -6.09 21.73 -19.46
CA LEU A 233 -5.40 22.00 -18.19
C LEU A 233 -5.50 20.81 -17.24
N LEU A 234 -6.70 20.21 -17.14
CA LEU A 234 -6.91 19.01 -16.34
C LEU A 234 -6.06 17.82 -16.85
N LEU A 235 -5.93 17.63 -18.16
CA LEU A 235 -5.10 16.56 -18.74
C LEU A 235 -3.61 16.76 -18.46
N VAL A 236 -3.11 17.99 -18.56
CA VAL A 236 -1.71 18.32 -18.20
C VAL A 236 -1.48 18.09 -16.71
N TYR A 237 -2.41 18.52 -15.86
CA TYR A 237 -2.34 18.24 -14.43
C TYR A 237 -2.35 16.73 -14.14
N LEU A 238 -3.25 15.98 -14.78
CA LEU A 238 -3.33 14.52 -14.63
C LEU A 238 -2.03 13.84 -15.06
N PHE A 239 -1.40 14.28 -16.15
CA PHE A 239 -0.10 13.78 -16.59
C PHE A 239 0.99 14.00 -15.55
N ILE A 240 1.15 15.24 -15.07
CA ILE A 240 2.18 15.58 -14.07
C ILE A 240 1.94 14.82 -12.76
N ALA A 241 0.69 14.77 -12.31
CA ALA A 241 0.29 14.07 -11.10
C ALA A 241 0.50 12.55 -11.23
N SER A 242 0.16 11.94 -12.37
CA SER A 242 0.33 10.50 -12.60
C SER A 242 1.79 10.11 -12.67
N VAL A 243 2.65 10.89 -13.34
CA VAL A 243 4.11 10.67 -13.36
C VAL A 243 4.70 10.79 -11.96
N SER A 244 4.32 11.83 -11.21
CA SER A 244 4.81 12.04 -9.84
C SER A 244 4.42 10.88 -8.91
N LEU A 245 3.15 10.44 -8.98
CA LEU A 245 2.66 9.31 -8.21
C LEU A 245 3.32 8.00 -8.64
N GLN A 246 3.52 7.79 -9.94
CA GLN A 246 4.16 6.60 -10.49
C GLN A 246 5.58 6.42 -9.95
N ILE A 247 6.38 7.50 -9.86
CA ILE A 247 7.74 7.44 -9.32
C ILE A 247 7.69 6.96 -7.85
N GLY A 248 6.85 7.58 -7.03
CA GLY A 248 6.71 7.22 -5.62
C GLY A 248 6.26 5.77 -5.42
N LEU A 249 5.22 5.35 -6.15
CA LEU A 249 4.70 3.98 -6.08
C LEU A 249 5.70 2.94 -6.58
N SER A 250 6.48 3.26 -7.62
CA SER A 250 7.51 2.36 -8.15
C SER A 250 8.64 2.16 -7.15
N VAL A 251 9.07 3.23 -6.46
CA VAL A 251 10.07 3.14 -5.38
C VAL A 251 9.55 2.29 -4.22
N LEU A 252 8.31 2.51 -3.79
CA LEU A 252 7.67 1.72 -2.73
C LEU A 252 7.55 0.24 -3.11
N LEU A 253 7.10 -0.05 -4.34
CA LEU A 253 6.97 -1.41 -4.85
C LEU A 253 8.34 -2.10 -4.92
N TRP A 254 9.35 -1.41 -5.43
CA TRP A 254 10.72 -1.90 -5.47
C TRP A 254 11.24 -2.26 -4.07
N GLN A 255 11.05 -1.36 -3.11
CA GLN A 255 11.47 -1.57 -1.72
C GLN A 255 10.80 -2.80 -1.10
N GLN A 256 9.49 -2.94 -1.27
CA GLN A 256 8.72 -4.06 -0.73
C GLN A 256 9.13 -5.40 -1.37
N LEU A 257 9.30 -5.43 -2.70
CA LEU A 257 9.79 -6.63 -3.39
C LEU A 257 11.23 -6.99 -2.98
N SER A 258 12.08 -6.00 -2.72
CA SER A 258 13.44 -6.22 -2.23
C SER A 258 13.45 -6.90 -0.85
N PHE A 259 12.57 -6.48 0.07
CA PHE A 259 12.44 -7.13 1.37
C PHE A 259 11.90 -8.56 1.25
N ILE A 260 10.89 -8.78 0.41
CA ILE A 260 10.37 -10.14 0.14
C ILE A 260 11.46 -11.04 -0.44
N TYR A 261 12.28 -10.54 -1.38
CA TYR A 261 13.40 -11.28 -1.93
C TYR A 261 14.43 -11.69 -0.87
N GLN A 262 14.65 -10.83 0.12
CA GLN A 262 15.53 -11.11 1.27
C GLN A 262 14.87 -12.02 2.33
N GLY A 263 13.58 -12.35 2.24
CA GLY A 263 12.83 -13.08 3.27
C GLY A 263 12.38 -12.21 4.46
N LYS A 264 12.79 -10.94 4.47
CA LYS A 264 12.58 -9.99 5.57
C LYS A 264 11.24 -9.25 5.43
N THR A 265 10.70 -8.85 6.56
CA THR A 265 9.71 -7.76 6.66
C THR A 265 10.43 -6.43 6.90
N PHE A 266 9.77 -5.30 6.66
CA PHE A 266 10.32 -3.98 7.00
C PHE A 266 10.75 -3.89 8.47
N LEU A 267 9.94 -4.42 9.39
CA LEU A 267 10.26 -4.45 10.82
C LEU A 267 11.43 -5.38 11.14
N SER A 268 11.51 -6.56 10.52
CA SER A 268 12.62 -7.47 10.78
C SER A 268 13.93 -6.93 10.23
N ASN A 269 13.91 -6.13 9.15
CA ASN A 269 15.10 -5.44 8.68
C ASN A 269 15.60 -4.41 9.70
N LEU A 270 14.70 -3.59 10.26
CA LEU A 270 15.02 -2.63 11.33
C LEU A 270 15.56 -3.32 12.59
N SER A 271 15.00 -4.48 12.98
CA SER A 271 15.51 -5.23 14.14
C SER A 271 16.83 -5.94 13.85
N SER A 272 17.03 -6.48 12.64
CA SER A 272 18.30 -7.12 12.25
C SER A 272 19.47 -6.15 12.13
N GLN A 273 19.20 -4.85 12.05
CA GLN A 273 20.25 -3.84 12.14
C GLN A 273 20.63 -3.53 13.59
N ALA A 274 19.83 -3.99 14.57
CA ALA A 274 20.08 -3.86 16.00
C ALA A 274 20.63 -5.16 16.63
N ASP A 275 20.25 -6.33 16.11
CA ASP A 275 20.74 -7.65 16.53
C ASP A 275 21.57 -8.30 15.41
N ASN A 276 22.79 -8.75 15.73
CA ASN A 276 23.71 -9.44 14.82
C ASN A 276 23.26 -10.90 14.50
N ASP A 277 22.00 -11.09 14.11
CA ASP A 277 21.43 -12.41 13.83
C ASP A 277 21.37 -12.76 12.33
N GLU A 278 21.42 -14.07 12.08
CA GLU A 278 21.66 -14.77 10.81
C GLU A 278 21.05 -14.12 9.56
N GLU A 279 21.89 -13.93 8.55
CA GLU A 279 21.53 -13.38 7.24
C GLU A 279 20.60 -14.35 6.50
N GLU A 280 19.28 -14.11 6.57
CA GLU A 280 18.28 -14.86 5.81
C GLU A 280 18.67 -14.84 4.32
N LYS A 281 18.90 -16.02 3.73
CA LYS A 281 19.56 -16.16 2.41
C LYS A 281 18.70 -15.51 1.32
N LYS A 282 19.31 -14.57 0.57
CA LYS A 282 18.72 -13.98 -0.65
C LYS A 282 18.39 -15.09 -1.64
N ASP A 283 17.10 -15.29 -1.91
CA ASP A 283 16.64 -16.41 -2.72
C ASP A 283 15.41 -16.03 -3.54
N CYS A 284 15.46 -16.28 -4.85
CA CYS A 284 14.31 -16.16 -5.74
C CYS A 284 13.16 -17.08 -5.31
N GLN A 285 13.43 -18.17 -4.57
CA GLN A 285 12.40 -18.99 -3.96
C GLN A 285 11.53 -18.21 -2.97
N ASN A 286 12.02 -17.14 -2.34
CA ASN A 286 11.22 -16.34 -1.41
C ASN A 286 10.09 -15.60 -2.14
N LEU A 287 10.38 -15.06 -3.33
CA LEU A 287 9.36 -14.45 -4.19
C LEU A 287 8.36 -15.52 -4.67
N VAL A 288 8.84 -16.69 -5.10
CA VAL A 288 7.97 -17.78 -5.53
C VAL A 288 7.10 -18.30 -4.38
N ARG A 289 7.61 -18.36 -3.15
CA ARG A 289 6.83 -18.73 -1.95
C ARG A 289 5.81 -17.66 -1.58
N PHE A 290 6.14 -16.39 -1.77
CA PHE A 290 5.24 -15.27 -1.47
C PHE A 290 4.07 -15.19 -2.46
N PHE A 291 4.36 -15.31 -3.76
CA PHE A 291 3.34 -15.27 -4.83
C PHE A 291 2.72 -16.64 -5.15
N GLY A 292 3.38 -17.72 -4.75
CA GLY A 292 2.91 -19.09 -4.94
C GLY A 292 1.65 -19.34 -4.12
N PHE A 293 0.64 -19.95 -4.76
CA PHE A 293 -0.69 -20.26 -4.24
C PHE A 293 -0.73 -20.50 -2.71
N GLN A 294 -1.28 -19.54 -1.97
CA GLN A 294 -1.54 -19.65 -0.53
C GLN A 294 -2.65 -20.66 -0.14
N HIS A 295 -3.12 -21.52 -1.06
CA HIS A 295 -4.06 -22.59 -0.73
C HIS A 295 -3.79 -23.88 -1.52
N PRO A 296 -2.97 -24.82 -1.02
CA PRO A 296 -3.36 -26.20 -1.11
C PRO A 296 -4.46 -26.42 -0.05
N VAL A 297 -5.67 -26.72 -0.51
CA VAL A 297 -6.83 -27.18 0.29
C VAL A 297 -6.47 -28.31 1.28
N SER A 298 -5.30 -28.96 1.11
CA SER A 298 -4.79 -30.02 1.99
C SER A 298 -4.48 -29.60 3.43
N ARG A 299 -4.11 -28.34 3.72
CA ARG A 299 -3.85 -27.91 5.11
C ARG A 299 -5.11 -27.76 5.96
N PHE A 300 -6.26 -27.48 5.34
CA PHE A 300 -7.55 -27.45 6.05
C PHE A 300 -8.11 -28.85 6.28
N LEU A 301 -7.82 -29.80 5.39
CA LEU A 301 -8.24 -31.20 5.49
C LEU A 301 -7.40 -32.03 6.48
N SER A 302 -6.14 -31.63 6.74
CA SER A 302 -5.27 -32.28 7.73
C SER A 302 -5.86 -32.24 9.15
N ASN A 303 -6.56 -31.16 9.52
CA ASN A 303 -7.14 -31.02 10.86
C ASN A 303 -8.44 -31.82 11.07
N PHE A 304 -9.06 -32.33 10.01
CA PHE A 304 -10.24 -33.21 10.12
C PHE A 304 -9.88 -34.71 10.18
N ARG A 305 -8.63 -35.09 9.86
CA ARG A 305 -8.24 -36.51 9.83
C ARG A 305 -7.62 -37.03 11.12
N VAL A 306 -7.19 -36.14 12.03
CA VAL A 306 -6.50 -36.54 13.27
C VAL A 306 -7.46 -36.80 14.44
N THR A 307 -8.74 -36.44 14.35
CA THR A 307 -9.74 -36.70 15.41
C THR A 307 -10.40 -38.09 15.37
N ARG A 308 -9.92 -39.01 14.51
CA ARG A 308 -10.44 -40.38 14.44
C ARG A 308 -9.38 -41.44 14.75
N LYS A 309 -8.70 -41.34 15.89
CA LYS A 309 -8.15 -42.53 16.56
C LYS A 309 -9.15 -42.98 17.62
N ARG A 310 -9.92 -44.00 17.25
CA ARG A 310 -10.80 -44.78 18.11
C ARG A 310 -9.92 -45.44 19.18
N HIS A 311 -10.21 -45.17 20.45
CA HIS A 311 -9.78 -46.05 21.53
C HIS A 311 -10.61 -47.33 21.42
N ASP A 312 -10.00 -48.43 21.02
CA ASP A 312 -10.56 -49.75 21.24
C ASP A 312 -9.98 -50.27 22.56
N THR A 313 -10.87 -50.44 23.53
CA THR A 313 -10.72 -51.27 24.74
C THR A 313 -10.97 -52.73 24.41
#